data_AF-A0A5D2HAX6-F1
#
_entry.id   AF-A0A5D2HAX6-F1
#
_cell.length_a   1.000
_cell.length_b   1.000
_cell.length_c   1.000
_cell.angle_alpha   90.00
_cell.angle_beta   90.00
_cell.angle_gamma   90.00
#
_symmetry.space_group_name_H-M   'P 1'
#
loop_
_entity.id
_entity.type
_entity.pdbx_description
1 polymer ?
#
loop_
_entity_poly.entity_id
_entity_poly.type
_entity_poly.pdbx_seq_one_letter_code
_entity_poly.pdbx_strand_id
1 'polypeptide(L)'
;MNLRLLQQSHRPRCSRLNLIPKIVPQAFKCVEYIEGNGEPGSIKKVTFGEESQFNYMKQKVEALDKENFVYIYSVIEGDALMNKLEKITYETKLEDYPDGGDPYARLLVSITP
;
A
#
# COMPACT_ATOMS: atom_id res chain seq x y z
N MET A 1 -1.43 20.93 36.39
CA MET A 1 -1.99 20.84 35.01
C MET A 1 -0.84 20.53 34.06
N ASN A 2 -0.73 19.28 33.58
CA ASN A 2 0.37 18.85 32.71
C ASN A 2 -0.07 18.96 31.24
N LEU A 3 0.66 19.77 30.45
CA LEU A 3 0.41 20.06 29.03
C LEU A 3 0.54 18.86 28.08
N ARG A 4 0.76 17.63 28.57
CA ARG A 4 0.98 16.42 27.76
C ARG A 4 -0.30 15.71 27.28
N LEU A 5 -1.49 16.23 27.64
CA LEU A 5 -2.77 15.61 27.29
C LEU A 5 -3.36 16.11 25.96
N LEU A 6 -2.83 17.19 25.36
CA LEU A 6 -3.41 17.80 24.15
C LEU A 6 -2.84 17.28 22.82
N GLN A 7 -1.78 16.46 22.81
CA GLN A 7 -1.28 15.85 21.57
C GLN A 7 -1.89 14.48 21.26
N GLN A 8 -2.84 14.00 22.09
CA GLN A 8 -3.48 12.70 21.88
C GLN A 8 -4.72 12.75 20.98
N SER A 9 -5.17 13.93 20.54
CA SER A 9 -6.41 14.06 19.73
C SER A 9 -6.23 13.97 18.22
N HIS A 10 -5.00 13.79 17.72
CA HIS A 10 -4.71 13.69 16.28
C HIS A 10 -3.82 12.49 15.91
N ARG A 11 -3.92 11.36 16.62
CA ARG A 11 -3.41 10.10 16.06
C ARG A 11 -4.43 9.61 15.03
N PRO A 12 -4.11 9.58 13.72
CA PRO A 12 -4.98 8.92 12.75
C PRO A 12 -5.16 7.49 13.24
N ARG A 13 -6.40 7.15 13.57
CA ARG A 13 -6.75 5.88 14.18
C ARG A 13 -6.61 4.84 13.06
N CYS A 14 -5.43 4.22 12.96
CA CYS A 14 -5.08 3.24 11.94
C CYS A 14 -6.24 2.26 11.73
N SER A 15 -7.02 2.51 10.69
CA SER A 15 -8.36 1.94 10.55
C SER A 15 -8.25 0.59 9.86
N ARG A 16 -8.18 -0.46 10.68
CA ARG A 16 -8.77 -1.79 10.43
C ARG A 16 -8.29 -2.58 9.19
N LEU A 17 -7.20 -2.22 8.52
CA LEU A 17 -6.51 -3.09 7.56
C LEU A 17 -5.61 -4.07 8.32
N ASN A 18 -6.25 -5.12 8.82
CA ASN A 18 -5.75 -5.93 9.93
C ASN A 18 -4.74 -7.03 9.56
N LEU A 19 -4.44 -7.28 8.29
CA LEU A 19 -3.65 -8.46 7.93
C LEU A 19 -2.16 -8.14 7.75
N ILE A 20 -1.82 -7.17 6.89
CA ILE A 20 -0.41 -6.92 6.53
C ILE A 20 0.42 -6.44 7.73
N PRO A 21 -0.02 -5.43 8.52
CA PRO A 21 0.73 -5.02 9.71
C PRO A 21 0.79 -6.10 10.80
N LYS A 22 -0.08 -7.11 10.78
CA LYS A 22 0.00 -8.25 11.71
C LYS A 22 0.96 -9.33 11.24
N ILE A 23 1.08 -9.55 9.94
CA ILE A 23 1.97 -10.56 9.36
C ILE A 23 3.41 -10.07 9.38
N VAL A 24 3.64 -8.78 9.08
CA VAL A 24 4.98 -8.19 9.03
C VAL A 24 5.02 -6.83 9.78
N PRO A 25 4.81 -6.83 11.11
CA PRO A 25 4.75 -5.61 11.93
C PRO A 25 6.03 -4.78 11.89
N GLN A 26 7.17 -5.43 11.65
CA GLN A 26 8.47 -4.75 11.50
C GLN A 26 8.56 -3.90 10.23
N ALA A 27 7.87 -4.29 9.15
CA ALA A 27 7.92 -3.58 7.88
C ALA A 27 6.82 -2.52 7.78
N PHE A 28 5.62 -2.81 8.31
CA PHE A 28 4.45 -1.95 8.13
C PHE A 28 3.82 -1.59 9.47
N LYS A 29 3.79 -0.30 9.78
CA LYS A 29 3.20 0.24 11.01
C LYS A 29 1.70 0.49 10.86
N CYS A 30 1.29 1.01 9.70
CA CYS A 30 -0.10 1.33 9.45
C CYS A 30 -0.46 1.32 7.96
N VAL A 31 -1.68 0.91 7.65
CA VAL A 31 -2.31 1.18 6.36
C VAL A 31 -3.68 1.79 6.62
N GLU A 32 -3.96 2.92 5.97
CA GLU A 32 -5.21 3.65 6.11
C GLU A 32 -5.72 4.10 4.74
N TYR A 33 -7.03 4.01 4.52
CA TYR A 33 -7.65 4.65 3.34
C TYR A 33 -7.81 6.14 3.61
N ILE A 34 -7.25 6.96 2.72
CA ILE A 34 -7.47 8.41 2.68
C ILE A 34 -8.76 8.69 1.91
N GLU A 35 -8.99 7.95 0.83
CA GLU A 35 -10.14 8.06 -0.04
C GLU A 35 -10.56 6.68 -0.55
N GLY A 36 -11.87 6.46 -0.64
CA GLY A 36 -12.43 5.19 -1.09
C GLY A 36 -12.27 4.05 -0.07
N ASN A 37 -12.49 2.82 -0.53
CA ASN A 37 -12.52 1.63 0.32
C ASN A 37 -11.95 0.37 -0.38
N GLY A 38 -11.03 0.57 -1.32
CA GLY A 38 -10.31 -0.50 -2.02
C GLY A 38 -10.71 -0.72 -3.48
N GLU A 39 -11.77 -0.07 -3.94
CA GLU A 39 -12.17 -0.05 -5.35
C GLU A 39 -11.27 0.88 -6.19
N PRO A 40 -11.25 0.77 -7.53
CA PRO A 40 -10.49 1.67 -8.40
C PRO A 40 -10.74 3.14 -8.08
N GLY A 41 -9.68 3.93 -8.04
CA GLY A 41 -9.68 5.31 -7.57
C GLY A 41 -9.38 5.49 -6.08
N SER A 42 -9.52 4.43 -5.26
CA SER A 42 -9.22 4.52 -3.82
C SER A 42 -7.76 4.87 -3.58
N ILE A 43 -7.51 5.72 -2.58
CA ILE A 43 -6.16 6.13 -2.16
C ILE A 43 -5.94 5.63 -0.74
N LYS A 44 -4.84 4.90 -0.54
CA LYS A 44 -4.40 4.44 0.78
C LYS A 44 -3.00 4.94 1.10
N LYS A 45 -2.79 5.34 2.34
CA LYS A 45 -1.47 5.66 2.90
C LYS A 45 -0.94 4.44 3.62
N VAL A 46 0.27 4.04 3.28
CA VAL A 46 1.05 3.02 3.97
C VAL A 46 2.13 3.74 4.75
N THR A 47 2.14 3.56 6.07
CA THR A 47 3.22 4.03 6.95
C THR A 47 4.06 2.83 7.34
N PHE A 48 5.35 2.90 7.08
CA PHE A 48 6.26 1.80 7.37
C PHE A 48 6.71 1.81 8.84
N GLY A 49 7.29 0.69 9.27
CA GLY A 49 7.90 0.55 10.59
C GLY A 49 9.10 1.49 10.78
N GLU A 50 9.49 1.74 12.03
CA GLU A 50 10.59 2.65 12.39
C GLU A 50 11.96 2.19 11.88
N GLU A 51 12.08 0.91 11.53
CA GLU A 51 13.31 0.32 10.95
C GLU A 51 13.32 0.33 9.41
N SER A 52 12.26 0.85 8.77
CA SER A 52 12.19 0.98 7.32
C SER A 52 13.02 2.16 6.81
N GLN A 53 13.59 2.01 5.62
CA GLN A 53 14.27 3.11 4.91
C GLN A 53 13.31 4.20 4.41
N PHE A 54 12.01 3.89 4.36
CA PHE A 54 10.95 4.77 3.90
C PHE A 54 10.00 5.07 5.06
N ASN A 55 9.52 6.32 5.18
CA ASN A 55 8.54 6.70 6.20
C ASN A 55 7.13 6.30 5.79
N TYR A 56 6.72 6.68 4.58
CA TYR A 56 5.39 6.39 4.05
C TYR A 56 5.36 6.37 2.52
N MET A 57 4.27 5.81 1.99
CA MET A 57 3.86 5.99 0.60
C MET A 57 2.35 6.12 0.50
N LYS A 58 1.86 6.87 -0.49
CA LYS A 58 0.45 6.83 -0.91
C LYS A 58 0.32 6.01 -2.19
N GLN A 59 -0.62 5.11 -2.16
CA GLN A 59 -0.96 4.24 -3.26
C GLN A 59 -2.37 4.57 -3.73
N LYS A 60 -2.56 4.64 -5.04
CA LYS A 60 -3.88 4.71 -5.67
C LYS A 60 -4.18 3.37 -6.34
N VAL A 61 -5.39 2.84 -6.14
CA VAL A 61 -5.88 1.67 -6.87
C VAL A 61 -6.24 2.11 -8.27
N GLU A 62 -5.57 1.57 -9.28
CA GLU A 62 -5.85 1.89 -10.69
C GLU A 62 -6.88 0.93 -11.26
N ALA A 63 -6.77 -0.36 -10.94
CA ALA A 63 -7.72 -1.38 -11.36
C ALA A 63 -7.77 -2.54 -10.35
N LEU A 64 -8.95 -3.17 -10.27
CA LEU A 64 -9.18 -4.38 -9.51
C LEU A 64 -10.11 -5.27 -10.33
N ASP A 65 -9.60 -6.41 -10.78
CA ASP A 65 -10.35 -7.44 -11.46
C ASP A 65 -10.33 -8.70 -10.60
N LYS A 66 -11.48 -8.99 -9.97
CA LYS A 66 -11.63 -10.12 -9.05
C LYS A 66 -11.79 -11.45 -9.80
N GLU A 67 -12.21 -11.40 -11.07
CA GLU A 67 -12.44 -12.61 -11.89
C GLU A 67 -11.12 -13.11 -12.46
N ASN A 68 -10.26 -12.19 -12.93
CA ASN A 68 -8.94 -12.51 -13.48
C ASN A 68 -7.79 -12.36 -12.45
N PHE A 69 -8.12 -12.13 -11.18
CA PHE A 69 -7.18 -11.93 -10.08
C PHE A 69 -6.09 -10.90 -10.38
N VAL A 70 -6.48 -9.78 -11.01
CA VAL A 70 -5.60 -8.65 -11.32
C VAL A 70 -5.81 -7.53 -10.31
N TYR A 71 -4.72 -7.03 -9.76
CA TYR A 71 -4.71 -5.84 -8.91
C TYR A 71 -3.62 -4.89 -9.37
N ILE A 72 -4.02 -3.68 -9.77
CA ILE A 72 -3.13 -2.64 -10.27
C ILE A 72 -3.19 -1.46 -9.33
N TYR A 73 -2.03 -0.99 -8.87
CA TYR A 73 -1.93 0.21 -8.07
C TYR A 73 -0.72 1.03 -8.45
N SER A 74 -0.80 2.34 -8.24
CA SER A 74 0.31 3.26 -8.44
C SER A 74 0.73 3.91 -7.14
N VAL A 75 2.04 4.02 -6.91
CA VAL A 75 2.61 4.91 -5.91
C VAL A 75 2.62 6.32 -6.51
N ILE A 76 1.90 7.22 -5.86
CA ILE A 76 1.67 8.61 -6.33
C ILE A 76 2.28 9.65 -5.38
N GLU A 77 2.72 9.25 -4.19
CA GLU A 77 3.39 10.11 -3.23
C GLU A 77 4.22 9.26 -2.27
N GLY A 78 5.27 9.86 -1.70
CA GLY A 78 6.07 9.32 -0.61
C GLY A 78 7.49 8.96 -1.01
N ASP A 79 8.25 8.50 -0.02
CA ASP A 79 9.71 8.43 -0.10
C ASP A 79 10.20 7.46 -1.18
N ALA A 80 9.37 6.48 -1.55
CA ALA A 80 9.64 5.52 -2.63
C ALA A 80 9.80 6.18 -4.01
N LEU A 81 9.25 7.37 -4.23
CA LEU A 81 9.41 8.14 -5.48
C LEU A 81 10.74 8.90 -5.54
N MET A 82 11.51 8.94 -4.44
CA MET A 82 12.80 9.62 -4.31
C MET A 82 12.78 11.11 -4.74
N ASN A 83 11.61 11.75 -4.78
CA ASN A 83 11.38 13.08 -5.34
C ASN A 83 11.88 13.25 -6.79
N LYS A 84 12.05 12.15 -7.52
CA LYS A 84 12.58 12.13 -8.90
C LYS A 84 11.65 11.45 -9.88
N LEU A 85 10.69 10.67 -9.38
CA LEU A 85 9.75 9.90 -10.17
C LEU A 85 8.35 10.47 -9.96
N GLU A 86 7.64 10.74 -11.05
CA GLU A 86 6.23 11.12 -10.98
C GLU A 86 5.35 9.98 -10.42
N LYS A 87 5.59 8.74 -10.87
CA LYS A 87 4.71 7.61 -10.54
C LYS A 87 5.39 6.27 -10.74
N ILE A 88 5.10 5.30 -9.87
CA ILE A 88 5.45 3.89 -10.07
C ILE A 88 4.17 3.07 -10.08
N THR A 89 3.93 2.28 -11.11
CA THR A 89 2.73 1.44 -11.23
C THR A 89 3.11 -0.03 -11.13
N TYR A 90 2.38 -0.75 -10.29
CA TYR A 90 2.51 -2.18 -10.07
C TYR A 90 1.24 -2.87 -10.56
N GLU A 91 1.39 -3.80 -11.49
CA GLU A 91 0.34 -4.74 -11.88
C GLU A 91 0.70 -6.10 -11.30
N THR A 92 -0.18 -6.63 -10.46
CA THR A 92 -0.09 -7.99 -9.93
C THR A 92 -1.20 -8.83 -10.52
N LYS A 93 -0.87 -9.99 -11.10
CA LYS A 93 -1.83 -10.97 -11.59
C LYS A 93 -1.49 -12.33 -11.01
N LEU A 94 -2.49 -13.04 -10.48
CA LEU A 94 -2.33 -14.43 -10.07
C LEU A 94 -2.52 -15.33 -11.31
N GLU A 95 -1.56 -16.22 -11.57
CA GLU A 95 -1.55 -17.10 -12.74
C GLU A 95 -1.24 -18.54 -12.31
N ASP A 96 -1.93 -19.50 -12.94
CA ASP A 96 -1.67 -20.92 -12.71
C ASP A 96 -0.44 -21.38 -13.50
N TYR A 97 0.30 -22.33 -12.93
CA TYR A 97 1.39 -22.97 -13.66
C TYR A 97 0.81 -23.98 -14.67
N PRO A 98 1.33 -24.09 -15.90
CA PRO A 98 0.84 -25.04 -16.90
C PRO A 98 0.79 -26.49 -16.41
N ASP A 99 1.73 -26.85 -15.53
CA ASP A 99 1.90 -28.20 -14.99
C ASP A 99 1.02 -28.49 -13.76
N GLY A 100 0.09 -27.59 -13.41
CA GLY A 100 -0.86 -27.77 -12.30
C GLY A 100 -0.28 -27.57 -10.90
N GLY A 101 0.84 -26.86 -10.79
CA GLY A 101 1.40 -26.41 -9.51
C GLY A 101 0.61 -25.26 -8.88
N ASP A 102 1.00 -24.85 -7.66
CA ASP A 102 0.40 -23.70 -6.98
C ASP A 102 0.51 -22.43 -7.83
N PRO A 103 -0.52 -21.57 -7.84
CA PRO A 103 -0.51 -20.36 -8.64
C PRO A 103 0.58 -19.39 -8.15
N TYR A 104 1.18 -18.67 -9.10
CA TYR A 104 2.20 -17.67 -8.83
C TYR A 104 1.69 -16.26 -9.14
N ALA A 105 2.22 -15.26 -8.44
CA ALA A 105 1.92 -13.87 -8.72
C ALA A 105 2.92 -13.32 -9.76
N ARG A 106 2.44 -12.97 -10.94
CA ARG A 106 3.20 -12.17 -11.92
C ARG A 106 3.13 -10.70 -11.53
N LEU A 107 4.30 -10.09 -11.34
CA LEU A 107 4.44 -8.67 -11.03
C LEU A 107 5.04 -7.94 -12.24
N LEU A 108 4.32 -6.97 -12.79
CA LEU A 108 4.89 -5.98 -13.71
C LEU A 108 5.04 -4.64 -13.01
N VAL A 109 6.17 -3.98 -13.26
CA VAL A 109 6.49 -2.65 -12.71
C VAL A 109 6.72 -1.69 -13.86
N SER A 110 6.00 -0.57 -13.86
CA SER A 110 6.15 0.52 -14.82
C SER A 110 6.51 1.80 -14.09
N ILE A 111 7.58 2.46 -14.52
CA ILE A 111 8.08 3.69 -13.90
C ILE A 111 7.81 4.85 -14.85
N THR A 112 7.12 5.86 -14.34
CA THR A 112 6.96 7.16 -15.00
C THR A 112 7.93 8.13 -14.33
N PRO A 113 8.96 8.61 -15.06
CA PRO A 113 9.91 9.58 -14.52
C PRO A 113 9.21 10.89 -14.21
#